data_AF-A0A7C6E3E5-F1
#
_entry.id   AF-A0A7C6E3E5-F1
#
_cell.length_a   1.000
_cell.length_b   1.000
_cell.length_c   1.000
_cell.angle_alpha   90.00
_cell.angle_beta   90.00
_cell.angle_gamma   90.00
#
_symmetry.space_group_name_H-M   'P 1'
#
loop_
_entity.id
_entity.type
_entity.pdbx_description
1 polymer ?
#
loop_
_entity_poly.entity_id
_entity_poly.type
_entity_poly.pdbx_seq_one_letter_code
_entity_poly.pdbx_strand_id
1 'polypeptide(L)'
;MVKGKVTIKGPRVPDIGYRLFLLNVASDIGLTGFQARNVDNDSVEVFYEGSRQKAEEFIETIKKLAPKKAEVSSIKFEKYTGAVKPIEVFRSEFSTIQLGKIVEVGVEMLEKQDMMLGKMDSMLEKQDITIGKIDEFGNKIDNVGNKVDGLGVKMDALREDLKSMLDRRLTILERDMALVKEKLGIP
;
A
#
# COMPACT_ATOMS: atom_id res chain seq x y z
N MET A 1 -28.76 -11.84 -44.50
CA MET A 1 -28.10 -11.45 -43.23
C MET A 1 -28.53 -10.05 -42.85
N VAL A 2 -28.56 -9.72 -41.57
CA VAL A 2 -28.95 -8.42 -41.02
C VAL A 2 -27.71 -7.73 -40.47
N LYS A 3 -27.62 -6.42 -40.70
CA LYS A 3 -26.56 -5.55 -40.21
C LYS A 3 -27.18 -4.42 -39.39
N GLY A 4 -26.50 -4.02 -38.34
CA GLY A 4 -26.94 -2.91 -37.51
C GLY A 4 -25.80 -2.21 -36.82
N LYS A 5 -26.13 -1.02 -36.33
CA LYS A 5 -25.28 -0.20 -35.48
C LYS A 5 -25.95 -0.04 -34.13
N VAL A 6 -25.16 -0.11 -33.09
CA VAL A 6 -25.52 0.18 -31.71
C VAL A 6 -24.62 1.30 -31.21
N THR A 7 -25.22 2.28 -30.54
CA THR A 7 -24.48 3.30 -29.80
C THR A 7 -24.93 3.23 -28.34
N ILE A 8 -24.00 2.95 -27.45
CA ILE A 8 -24.22 2.88 -26.00
C ILE A 8 -23.53 4.10 -25.40
N LYS A 9 -24.30 4.96 -24.72
CA LYS A 9 -23.78 6.15 -24.03
C LYS A 9 -23.91 6.03 -22.54
N GLY A 10 -22.95 6.57 -21.80
CA GLY A 10 -23.03 6.75 -20.36
C GLY A 10 -21.68 7.13 -19.73
N PRO A 11 -21.70 7.67 -18.49
CA PRO A 11 -20.52 8.22 -17.84
C PRO A 11 -19.46 7.16 -17.50
N ARG A 12 -19.82 5.87 -17.46
CA ARG A 12 -18.89 4.74 -17.29
C ARG A 12 -19.14 3.66 -18.32
N VAL A 13 -18.89 3.99 -19.59
CA VAL A 13 -18.98 3.01 -20.70
C VAL A 13 -17.59 2.77 -21.32
N PRO A 14 -16.78 3.80 -21.63
CA PRO A 14 -15.39 3.58 -22.05
C PRO A 14 -14.51 3.02 -20.92
N ASP A 15 -13.47 2.27 -21.28
CA ASP A 15 -12.38 1.78 -20.41
C ASP A 15 -12.68 0.86 -19.24
N ILE A 16 -13.94 0.44 -19.07
CA ILE A 16 -14.31 -0.64 -18.12
C ILE A 16 -14.41 -2.02 -18.78
N GLY A 17 -13.88 -2.17 -20.00
CA GLY A 17 -13.94 -3.42 -20.76
C GLY A 17 -15.27 -3.65 -21.49
N TYR A 18 -16.10 -2.62 -21.68
CA TYR A 18 -17.41 -2.75 -22.35
C TYR A 18 -17.30 -3.32 -23.78
N ARG A 19 -16.27 -2.91 -24.55
CA ARG A 19 -15.98 -3.48 -25.89
C ARG A 19 -15.70 -4.98 -25.84
N LEU A 20 -14.95 -5.45 -24.84
CA LEU A 20 -14.63 -6.87 -24.65
C LEU A 20 -15.89 -7.65 -24.25
N PHE A 21 -16.70 -7.09 -23.36
CA PHE A 21 -18.00 -7.67 -23.01
C PHE A 21 -18.89 -7.87 -24.23
N LEU A 22 -19.04 -6.84 -25.07
CA LEU A 22 -19.86 -6.92 -26.28
C LEU A 22 -19.29 -7.91 -27.31
N LEU A 23 -17.96 -7.98 -27.44
CA LEU A 23 -17.30 -8.97 -28.29
C LEU A 23 -17.59 -10.40 -27.83
N ASN A 24 -17.54 -10.67 -26.52
CA ASN A 24 -17.83 -11.99 -25.97
C ASN A 24 -19.29 -12.37 -26.25
N VAL A 25 -20.25 -11.49 -25.94
CA VAL A 25 -21.67 -11.71 -26.23
C VAL A 25 -21.91 -11.99 -27.72
N ALA A 26 -21.30 -11.20 -28.61
CA ALA A 26 -21.42 -11.39 -30.05
C ALA A 26 -20.83 -12.72 -30.53
N SER A 27 -19.74 -13.17 -29.89
CA SER A 27 -19.05 -14.42 -30.22
C SER A 27 -19.82 -15.64 -29.73
N ASP A 28 -20.37 -15.58 -28.52
CA ASP A 28 -21.16 -16.66 -27.92
C ASP A 28 -22.43 -16.93 -28.74
N ILE A 29 -23.08 -15.87 -29.24
CA ILE A 29 -24.24 -15.95 -30.16
C ILE A 29 -23.80 -16.39 -31.58
N GLY A 30 -22.52 -16.22 -31.91
CA GLY A 30 -21.95 -16.59 -33.19
C GLY A 30 -22.35 -15.65 -34.32
N LEU A 31 -22.25 -14.32 -34.08
CA LEU A 31 -22.36 -13.30 -35.13
C LEU A 31 -21.24 -13.46 -36.17
N THR A 32 -21.52 -13.17 -37.43
CA THR A 32 -20.54 -13.30 -38.52
C THR A 32 -19.60 -12.10 -38.59
N GLY A 33 -20.10 -10.91 -38.27
CA GLY A 33 -19.31 -9.68 -38.26
C GLY A 33 -19.51 -8.90 -36.97
N PHE A 34 -18.43 -8.30 -36.48
CA PHE A 34 -18.44 -7.48 -35.28
C PHE A 34 -17.30 -6.46 -35.30
N GLN A 35 -17.60 -5.23 -34.91
CA GLN A 35 -16.60 -4.19 -34.65
C GLN A 35 -17.10 -3.33 -33.50
N ALA A 36 -16.21 -2.98 -32.57
CA ALA A 36 -16.52 -2.06 -31.50
C ALA A 36 -15.45 -0.99 -31.36
N ARG A 37 -15.87 0.27 -31.20
CA ARG A 37 -14.97 1.41 -30.98
C ARG A 37 -15.52 2.30 -29.89
N ASN A 38 -14.63 2.84 -29.06
CA ASN A 38 -15.01 3.95 -28.19
C ASN A 38 -15.13 5.19 -29.08
N VAL A 39 -16.18 5.97 -28.87
CA VAL A 39 -16.40 7.27 -29.50
C VAL A 39 -16.60 8.27 -28.38
N ASP A 40 -15.88 9.37 -28.42
CA ASP A 40 -15.87 10.35 -27.33
C ASP A 40 -15.49 9.73 -25.96
N ASN A 41 -15.71 10.48 -24.88
CA ASN A 41 -15.35 10.06 -23.53
C ASN A 41 -16.45 9.24 -22.83
N ASP A 42 -17.63 9.10 -23.43
CA ASP A 42 -18.81 8.52 -22.79
C ASP A 42 -19.59 7.55 -23.69
N SER A 43 -19.06 7.15 -24.85
CA SER A 43 -19.81 6.29 -25.76
C SER A 43 -19.02 5.17 -26.41
N VAL A 44 -19.73 4.09 -26.71
CA VAL A 44 -19.22 2.93 -27.44
C VAL A 44 -20.15 2.67 -28.61
N GLU A 45 -19.58 2.64 -29.81
CA GLU A 45 -20.26 2.22 -31.02
C GLU A 45 -19.90 0.79 -31.37
N VAL A 46 -20.92 0.01 -31.73
CA VAL A 46 -20.79 -1.35 -32.21
C VAL A 46 -21.50 -1.52 -33.55
N PHE A 47 -20.82 -2.18 -34.47
CA PHE A 47 -21.37 -2.63 -35.73
C PHE A 47 -21.41 -4.15 -35.71
N TYR A 48 -22.54 -4.74 -36.07
CA TYR A 48 -22.74 -6.18 -36.04
C TYR A 48 -23.39 -6.68 -37.33
N GLU A 49 -23.09 -7.92 -37.69
CA GLU A 49 -23.64 -8.62 -38.83
C GLU A 49 -23.91 -10.08 -38.48
N GLY A 50 -25.08 -10.60 -38.85
CA GLY A 50 -25.45 -12.00 -38.60
C GLY A 50 -26.74 -12.43 -39.27
N SER A 51 -27.19 -13.66 -39.00
CA SER A 51 -28.56 -14.06 -39.35
C SER A 51 -29.57 -13.23 -38.55
N ARG A 52 -30.81 -13.14 -39.05
CA ARG A 52 -31.86 -12.34 -38.39
C ARG A 52 -32.06 -12.76 -36.92
N GLN A 53 -32.16 -14.07 -36.67
CA GLN A 53 -32.32 -14.64 -35.34
C GLN A 53 -31.16 -14.26 -34.40
N LYS A 54 -29.91 -14.43 -34.85
CA LYS A 54 -28.72 -14.11 -34.05
C LYS A 54 -28.57 -12.61 -33.78
N ALA A 55 -28.90 -11.78 -34.76
CA ALA A 55 -28.89 -10.32 -34.59
C ALA A 55 -29.95 -9.87 -33.57
N GLU A 56 -31.16 -10.43 -33.63
CA GLU A 56 -32.23 -10.15 -32.66
C GLU A 56 -31.85 -10.61 -31.24
N GLU A 57 -31.23 -11.79 -31.11
CA GLU A 57 -30.71 -12.31 -29.84
C GLU A 57 -29.61 -11.43 -29.24
N PHE A 58 -28.68 -10.95 -30.07
CA PHE A 58 -27.63 -10.02 -29.64
C PHE A 58 -28.22 -8.72 -29.09
N ILE A 59 -29.18 -8.13 -29.82
CA ILE A 59 -29.88 -6.91 -29.42
C ILE A 59 -30.58 -7.09 -28.06
N GLU A 60 -31.31 -8.19 -27.88
CA GLU A 60 -32.02 -8.46 -26.63
C GLU A 60 -31.08 -8.71 -25.45
N THR A 61 -29.93 -9.33 -25.69
CA THR A 61 -28.94 -9.60 -24.65
C THR A 61 -28.29 -8.31 -24.14
N ILE A 62 -27.86 -7.42 -25.03
CA ILE A 62 -27.16 -6.18 -24.63
C ILE A 62 -28.11 -5.12 -24.03
N LYS A 63 -29.43 -5.26 -24.20
CA LYS A 63 -30.42 -4.46 -23.47
C LYS A 63 -30.57 -4.89 -22.02
N LYS A 64 -30.34 -6.18 -21.72
CA LYS A 64 -30.55 -6.78 -20.39
C LYS A 64 -29.28 -6.86 -19.57
N LEU A 65 -28.14 -7.02 -20.24
CA LEU A 65 -26.85 -7.26 -19.61
C LEU A 65 -25.87 -6.14 -19.93
N ALA A 66 -25.19 -5.66 -18.88
CA ALA A 66 -24.09 -4.72 -18.96
C ALA A 66 -22.97 -5.14 -17.98
N PRO A 67 -21.73 -4.69 -18.18
CA PRO A 67 -20.64 -4.93 -17.23
C PRO A 67 -20.98 -4.39 -15.82
N LYS A 68 -20.51 -5.08 -14.76
CA LYS A 68 -20.84 -4.75 -13.35
C LYS A 68 -20.56 -3.29 -12.94
N LYS A 69 -19.56 -2.65 -13.55
CA LYS A 69 -19.14 -1.27 -13.25
C LYS A 69 -19.67 -0.24 -14.26
N ALA A 70 -20.54 -0.68 -15.18
CA ALA A 70 -21.05 0.18 -16.23
C ALA A 70 -22.20 1.05 -15.73
N GLU A 71 -22.16 2.32 -16.11
CA GLU A 71 -23.27 3.25 -15.95
C GLU A 71 -23.71 3.65 -17.36
N VAL A 72 -24.84 3.09 -17.80
CA VAL A 72 -25.40 3.30 -19.14
C VAL A 72 -26.57 4.27 -19.05
N SER A 73 -26.48 5.36 -19.79
CA SER A 73 -27.53 6.38 -19.90
C SER A 73 -28.49 6.10 -21.05
N SER A 74 -28.00 5.59 -22.18
CA SER A 74 -28.87 5.27 -23.32
C SER A 74 -28.25 4.23 -24.26
N ILE A 75 -29.12 3.46 -24.92
CA ILE A 75 -28.74 2.53 -25.99
C ILE A 75 -29.60 2.84 -27.22
N LYS A 76 -28.96 3.16 -28.34
CA LYS A 76 -29.62 3.45 -29.61
C LYS A 76 -29.27 2.39 -30.64
N PHE A 77 -30.28 1.85 -31.31
CA PHE A 77 -30.13 0.90 -32.41
C PHE A 77 -30.48 1.57 -33.73
N GLU A 78 -29.62 1.39 -34.73
CA GLU A 78 -29.77 1.99 -36.05
C GLU A 78 -29.49 0.96 -37.14
N LYS A 79 -30.15 1.11 -38.31
CA LYS A 79 -29.83 0.29 -39.47
C LYS A 79 -28.45 0.66 -40.00
N TYR A 80 -27.64 -0.34 -40.34
CA TYR A 80 -26.32 -0.14 -40.91
C TYR A 80 -26.21 -0.84 -42.26
N THR A 81 -25.69 -0.16 -43.27
CA THR A 81 -25.56 -0.68 -44.64
C THR A 81 -24.10 -0.90 -45.05
N GLY A 82 -23.14 -0.45 -44.25
CA GLY A 82 -21.71 -0.62 -44.54
C GLY A 82 -21.21 -2.05 -44.37
N ALA A 83 -19.91 -2.23 -44.60
CA ALA A 83 -19.23 -3.50 -44.35
C ALA A 83 -18.91 -3.64 -42.86
N VAL A 84 -19.21 -4.81 -42.29
CA VAL A 84 -18.79 -5.17 -40.93
C VAL A 84 -17.68 -6.20 -41.05
N LYS A 85 -16.55 -5.94 -40.39
CA LYS A 85 -15.41 -6.87 -40.40
C LYS A 85 -15.80 -8.21 -39.76
N PRO A 86 -15.30 -9.35 -40.27
CA PRO A 86 -15.51 -10.64 -39.63
C PRO A 86 -15.07 -10.62 -38.17
N ILE A 87 -15.85 -11.25 -37.29
CA ILE A 87 -15.63 -11.21 -35.85
C ILE A 87 -14.23 -11.69 -35.44
N GLU A 88 -13.71 -12.72 -36.11
CA GLU A 88 -12.37 -13.27 -35.85
C GLU A 88 -11.26 -12.28 -36.16
N VAL A 89 -11.39 -11.50 -37.23
CA VAL A 89 -10.39 -10.48 -37.60
C VAL A 89 -10.40 -9.36 -36.55
N PHE A 90 -11.60 -8.90 -36.14
CA PHE A 90 -11.69 -7.91 -35.07
C PHE A 90 -11.16 -8.44 -33.74
N ARG A 91 -11.46 -9.69 -33.38
CA ARG A 91 -10.95 -10.35 -32.16
C ARG A 91 -9.42 -10.36 -32.15
N SER A 92 -8.80 -10.73 -33.26
CA SER A 92 -7.34 -10.75 -33.39
C SER A 92 -6.75 -9.35 -33.21
N GLU A 93 -7.28 -8.34 -33.93
CA GLU A 93 -6.81 -6.95 -33.83
C GLU A 93 -7.00 -6.38 -32.43
N PHE A 94 -8.19 -6.59 -31.85
CA PHE A 94 -8.51 -6.13 -30.51
C PHE A 94 -7.58 -6.75 -29.48
N SER A 95 -7.27 -8.04 -29.59
CA SER A 95 -6.33 -8.73 -28.70
C SER A 95 -4.92 -8.14 -28.80
N THR A 96 -4.42 -7.89 -30.01
CA THR A 96 -3.11 -7.24 -30.21
C THR A 96 -3.06 -5.85 -29.58
N ILE A 97 -4.12 -5.04 -29.76
CA ILE A 97 -4.21 -3.70 -29.14
C ILE A 97 -4.23 -3.81 -27.61
N GLN A 98 -4.97 -4.77 -27.03
CA GLN A 98 -4.99 -4.97 -25.57
C GLN A 98 -3.63 -5.43 -25.03
N LEU A 99 -2.94 -6.32 -25.74
CA LEU A 99 -1.58 -6.74 -25.38
C LEU A 99 -0.61 -5.57 -25.38
N GLY A 100 -0.68 -4.69 -26.40
CA GLY A 100 0.14 -3.47 -26.43
C GLY A 100 -0.05 -2.59 -25.20
N LYS A 101 -1.31 -2.36 -24.78
CA LYS A 101 -1.61 -1.61 -23.55
C LYS A 101 -1.08 -2.29 -22.29
N ILE A 102 -1.15 -3.62 -22.22
CA ILE A 102 -0.61 -4.39 -21.08
C ILE A 102 0.90 -4.23 -21.01
N VAL A 103 1.60 -4.26 -22.14
CA VAL A 103 3.05 -4.05 -22.19
C VAL A 103 3.41 -2.64 -21.72
N GLU A 104 2.71 -1.61 -22.21
CA GLU A 104 2.93 -0.21 -21.82
C GLU A 104 2.72 0.01 -20.30
N VAL A 105 1.56 -0.42 -19.77
CA VAL A 105 1.28 -0.35 -18.33
C VAL A 105 2.28 -1.20 -17.52
N GLY A 106 2.70 -2.34 -18.05
CA GLY A 106 3.70 -3.21 -17.43
C GLY A 106 5.06 -2.52 -17.28
N VAL A 107 5.51 -1.79 -18.30
CA VAL A 107 6.75 -1.00 -18.25
C VAL A 107 6.63 0.13 -17.21
N GLU A 108 5.53 0.89 -17.22
CA GLU A 108 5.31 1.94 -16.20
C GLU A 108 5.26 1.38 -14.77
N MET A 109 4.72 0.18 -14.59
CA MET A 109 4.68 -0.50 -13.29
C MET A 109 6.09 -0.89 -12.82
N LEU A 110 6.96 -1.38 -13.72
CA LEU A 110 8.35 -1.70 -13.39
C LEU A 110 9.11 -0.45 -12.96
N GLU A 111 8.99 0.66 -13.69
CA GLU A 111 9.61 1.94 -13.32
C GLU A 111 9.13 2.44 -11.94
N LYS A 112 7.83 2.31 -11.64
CA LYS A 112 7.29 2.63 -10.32
C LYS A 112 7.81 1.73 -9.21
N GLN A 113 8.04 0.45 -9.51
CA GLN A 113 8.65 -0.49 -8.56
C GLN A 113 10.12 -0.15 -8.30
N ASP A 114 10.89 0.20 -9.34
CA ASP A 114 12.29 0.63 -9.18
C ASP A 114 12.40 1.91 -8.33
N MET A 115 11.52 2.90 -8.55
CA MET A 115 11.44 4.08 -7.69
C MET A 115 11.08 3.73 -6.23
N MET A 116 10.23 2.73 -6.01
CA MET A 116 9.87 2.27 -4.67
C MET A 116 11.05 1.58 -3.98
N LEU A 117 11.79 0.73 -4.70
CA LEU A 117 13.02 0.10 -4.21
C LEU A 117 14.04 1.14 -3.76
N GLY A 118 14.32 2.15 -4.61
CA GLY A 118 15.26 3.22 -4.25
C GLY A 118 14.82 4.05 -3.02
N LYS A 119 13.51 4.23 -2.82
CA LYS A 119 12.98 4.86 -1.59
C LYS A 119 13.16 3.98 -0.35
N MET A 120 13.02 2.66 -0.49
CA MET A 120 13.29 1.72 0.60
C MET A 120 14.76 1.69 0.97
N ASP A 121 15.67 1.68 0.00
CA ASP A 121 17.12 1.77 0.24
C ASP A 121 17.47 3.06 1.00
N SER A 122 16.93 4.20 0.56
CA SER A 122 17.11 5.50 1.26
C SER A 122 16.56 5.49 2.69
N MET A 123 15.54 4.68 2.97
CA MET A 123 14.97 4.54 4.31
C MET A 123 15.84 3.65 5.19
N LEU A 124 16.37 2.55 4.65
CA LEU A 124 17.32 1.67 5.33
C LEU A 124 18.59 2.42 5.73
N GLU A 125 19.17 3.22 4.81
CA GLU A 125 20.34 4.06 5.13
C GLU A 125 20.08 5.02 6.30
N LYS A 126 18.88 5.63 6.35
CA LYS A 126 18.49 6.50 7.47
C LYS A 126 18.28 5.73 8.77
N GLN A 127 17.82 4.49 8.69
CA GLN A 127 17.70 3.61 9.85
C GLN A 127 19.08 3.22 10.38
N ASP A 128 20.03 2.87 9.51
CA ASP A 128 21.41 2.56 9.90
C ASP A 128 22.06 3.74 10.63
N ILE A 129 21.89 4.97 10.12
CA ILE A 129 22.35 6.19 10.79
C ILE A 129 21.70 6.34 12.18
N THR A 130 20.40 6.08 12.28
CA THR A 130 19.67 6.16 13.55
C THR A 130 20.18 5.13 14.56
N ILE A 131 20.41 3.89 14.13
CA ILE A 131 20.95 2.82 14.96
C ILE A 131 22.35 3.20 15.45
N GLY A 132 23.23 3.69 14.56
CA GLY A 132 24.56 4.14 14.97
C GLY A 132 24.52 5.24 16.04
N LYS A 133 23.58 6.19 15.94
CA LYS A 133 23.37 7.21 16.98
C LYS A 133 22.85 6.63 18.30
N ILE A 134 22.01 5.60 18.25
CA ILE A 134 21.52 4.90 19.44
C ILE A 134 22.68 4.17 20.12
N ASP A 135 23.56 3.51 19.37
CA ASP A 135 24.74 2.83 19.91
C ASP A 135 25.70 3.83 20.58
N GLU A 136 25.98 4.97 19.93
CA GLU A 136 26.77 6.05 20.55
C GLU A 136 26.15 6.56 21.85
N PHE A 137 24.82 6.68 21.89
CA PHE A 137 24.10 7.11 23.09
C PHE A 137 24.16 6.06 24.19
N GLY A 138 24.01 4.77 23.85
CA GLY A 138 24.19 3.64 24.78
C GLY A 138 25.57 3.67 25.44
N ASN A 139 26.63 3.83 24.65
CA ASN A 139 27.99 3.96 25.17
C ASN A 139 28.15 5.15 26.14
N LYS A 140 27.47 6.27 25.90
CA LYS A 140 27.49 7.42 26.82
C LYS A 140 26.76 7.10 28.13
N ILE A 141 25.63 6.39 28.06
CA ILE A 141 24.89 5.93 29.25
C ILE A 141 25.75 4.97 30.07
N ASP A 142 26.40 3.99 29.46
CA ASP A 142 27.26 3.03 30.17
C ASP A 142 28.39 3.75 30.91
N ASN A 143 29.00 4.76 30.27
CA ASN A 143 30.01 5.60 30.92
C ASN A 143 29.47 6.38 32.13
N VAL A 144 28.22 6.87 32.06
CA VAL A 144 27.57 7.53 33.19
C VAL A 144 27.27 6.51 34.29
N GLY A 145 26.75 5.33 33.95
CA GLY A 145 26.52 4.22 34.88
C GLY A 145 27.76 3.88 35.68
N ASN A 146 28.90 3.64 34.99
CA ASN A 146 30.19 3.36 35.64
C ASN A 146 30.62 4.47 36.62
N LYS A 147 30.38 5.75 36.27
CA LYS A 147 30.70 6.88 37.17
C LYS A 147 29.78 6.91 38.39
N VAL A 148 28.50 6.64 38.20
CA VAL A 148 27.50 6.59 39.29
C VAL A 148 27.81 5.43 40.24
N ASP A 149 28.12 4.25 39.71
CA ASP A 149 28.55 3.10 40.52
C ASP A 149 29.81 3.43 41.33
N GLY A 150 30.79 4.09 40.71
CA GLY A 150 31.99 4.57 41.38
C GLY A 150 31.72 5.61 42.48
N LEU A 151 30.68 6.45 42.33
CA LEU A 151 30.22 7.34 43.40
C LEU A 151 29.57 6.56 44.54
N GLY A 152 28.76 5.54 44.22
CA GLY A 152 28.16 4.64 45.21
C GLY A 152 29.21 4.04 46.14
N VAL A 153 30.26 3.43 45.57
CA VAL A 153 31.38 2.85 46.34
C VAL A 153 32.05 3.88 47.25
N LYS A 154 32.28 5.11 46.76
CA LYS A 154 32.89 6.19 47.57
C LYS A 154 31.97 6.66 48.70
N MET A 155 30.66 6.72 48.47
CA MET A 155 29.69 7.06 49.51
C MET A 155 29.64 5.99 50.59
N ASP A 156 29.67 4.71 50.21
CA ASP A 156 29.70 3.61 51.17
C ASP A 156 30.96 3.66 52.04
N ALA A 157 32.12 3.90 51.43
CA ALA A 157 33.38 4.10 52.17
C ALA A 157 33.31 5.29 53.14
N LEU A 158 32.81 6.44 52.68
CA LEU A 158 32.64 7.63 53.52
C LEU A 158 31.66 7.39 54.68
N ARG A 159 30.60 6.62 54.44
CA ARG A 159 29.62 6.23 55.47
C ARG A 159 30.27 5.37 56.56
N GLU A 160 31.08 4.38 56.18
CA GLU A 160 31.82 3.54 57.12
C GLU A 160 32.86 4.34 57.91
N ASP A 161 33.61 5.23 57.24
CA ASP A 161 34.58 6.12 57.89
C ASP A 161 33.92 7.03 58.94
N LEU A 162 32.76 7.63 58.60
CA LEU A 162 31.98 8.45 59.53
C LEU A 162 31.48 7.65 60.73
N LYS A 163 30.96 6.43 60.49
CA LYS A 163 30.48 5.54 61.54
C LYS A 163 31.62 5.21 62.52
N SER A 164 32.77 4.78 62.00
CA SER A 164 33.97 4.49 62.80
C SER A 164 34.44 5.70 63.61
N MET A 165 34.43 6.90 63.01
CA MET A 165 34.80 8.14 63.71
C MET A 165 33.84 8.48 64.85
N LEU A 166 32.53 8.35 64.62
CA LEU A 166 31.49 8.59 65.62
C LEU A 166 31.57 7.59 66.77
N ASP A 167 31.70 6.30 66.46
CA ASP A 167 31.85 5.23 67.45
C ASP A 167 33.07 5.48 68.35
N ARG A 168 34.21 5.89 67.75
CA ARG A 168 35.41 6.25 68.50
C ARG A 168 35.20 7.46 69.42
N ARG A 169 34.53 8.51 68.94
CA ARG A 169 34.24 9.71 69.76
C ARG A 169 33.26 9.41 70.88
N LEU A 170 32.21 8.62 70.63
CA LEU A 170 31.26 8.19 71.64
C LEU A 170 31.96 7.35 72.72
N THR A 171 32.81 6.39 72.32
CA THR A 171 33.59 5.58 73.27
C THR A 171 34.48 6.44 74.16
N ILE A 172 35.12 7.48 73.62
CA ILE A 172 35.94 8.42 74.40
C ILE A 172 35.05 9.20 75.38
N LEU A 173 33.92 9.75 74.91
CA LEU A 173 32.99 10.50 75.77
C LEU A 173 32.40 9.63 76.88
N GLU A 174 32.06 8.38 76.60
CA GLU A 174 31.56 7.42 77.60
C GLU A 174 32.62 7.15 78.68
N ARG A 175 33.89 6.99 78.31
CA ARG A 175 35.00 6.85 79.26
C ARG A 175 35.19 8.11 80.10
N ASP A 176 35.21 9.27 79.45
CA ASP A 176 35.38 10.55 80.14
C ASP A 176 34.21 10.80 81.13
N MET A 177 32.98 10.49 80.73
CA MET A 177 31.81 10.57 81.62
C MET A 177 31.91 9.60 82.79
N ALA A 178 32.39 8.37 82.59
CA ALA A 178 32.58 7.41 83.68
C ALA A 178 33.57 7.95 84.72
N LEU A 179 34.69 8.53 84.28
CA LEU A 179 35.68 9.16 85.16
C LEU A 179 35.11 10.36 85.93
N VAL A 180 34.25 11.18 85.29
CA VAL A 180 33.58 12.31 85.96
C VAL A 180 32.57 11.82 87.01
N LYS A 181 31.75 10.82 86.68
CA LYS A 181 30.79 10.23 87.61
C LYS A 181 31.46 9.64 88.85
N GLU A 182 32.57 8.91 88.65
CA GLU A 182 33.39 8.34 89.72
C GLU A 182 33.90 9.44 90.67
N LYS A 183 34.45 10.53 90.13
CA LYS A 183 34.91 11.67 90.95
C LYS A 183 33.82 12.38 91.73
N LEU A 184 32.59 12.39 91.22
CA LEU A 184 31.44 13.05 91.86
C LEU A 184 30.66 12.13 92.81
N GLY A 185 31.02 10.85 92.91
CA GLY A 185 30.30 9.87 93.75
C GLY A 185 28.89 9.55 93.25
N ILE A 186 28.64 9.77 91.96
CA ILE A 186 27.36 9.47 91.31
C ILE A 186 27.45 8.05 90.73
N PRO A 187 26.49 7.14 91.02
CA PRO A 187 26.49 5.80 90.43
C PRO A 187 26.38 5.80 88.89
#